data_AF-A0A1V8SLR6-F1
#
_entry.id   AF-A0A1V8SLR6-F1
#
_cell.length_a   1.000
_cell.length_b   1.000
_cell.length_c   1.000
_cell.angle_alpha   90.00
_cell.angle_beta   90.00
_cell.angle_gamma   90.00
#
_symmetry.space_group_name_H-M   'P 1'
#
loop_
_entity.id
_entity.type
_entity.pdbx_description
1 polymer ?
#
loop_
_entity_poly.entity_id
_entity_poly.type
_entity_poly.pdbx_seq_one_letter_code
_entity_poly.pdbx_strand_id
1 'polypeptide(L)'
;MAVNFSGLYGQDKYADLIIHCGGYAIKVHKVVVCSASSVIAAMLDNNMKEAQAGIIEHTEFDIHTMKLMIEFVYKGTYSVTIDDPQLDLTKLNTKNPVSVTDEGQDAILPIDIKEFTNLLRDALITHARAYGIANYYNVEGMKTMAEQAFGSLLPYGWVAERNVNALLEVLVEVCKVTTRGDETIRRKATDLTTHALQHLHTDIDATFFLNFVHHEEPAVRGFVFEVLQSAAGRLRAYHRDYTALSKRNEEQINDCESERTAREENDAQNVKALAALRTKKDREIAALRVEHDAEMKKLSTTKDKAIVKLQAEKDGEINKLRTQKDLEIANLRVEKEAEVNKLSGLKDQVLATVCAGKDSEMRKLCTLKDQETARLRAEKDTEIANAYRLKDQQYGIIIAQKDAEIEQIKAASAAQTETDKTKVRELEYESKRVTIFGESLLAFLLEVKMSCVQEMHVSNLAHGESHRRLRPRDPMWALQNSFEADLNAGET
;
A
#
# COMPACT_ATOMS: atom_id res chain seq x y z
N MET A 1 100.99 24.74 4.29
CA MET A 1 100.87 26.18 4.60
C MET A 1 100.71 26.89 3.27
N ALA A 2 99.72 27.78 3.10
CA ALA A 2 99.70 28.67 1.95
C ALA A 2 100.73 29.78 2.19
N VAL A 3 101.65 30.00 1.25
CA VAL A 3 102.64 31.08 1.36
C VAL A 3 101.94 32.37 0.96
N ASN A 4 101.63 33.22 1.94
CA ASN A 4 100.87 34.44 1.70
C ASN A 4 101.80 35.55 1.17
N PHE A 5 101.81 35.76 -0.15
CA PHE A 5 102.60 36.79 -0.81
C PHE A 5 102.00 38.20 -0.74
N SER A 6 100.85 38.41 -0.07
CA SER A 6 100.16 39.72 0.01
C SER A 6 101.07 40.86 0.47
N GLY A 7 102.04 40.58 1.36
CA GLY A 7 102.99 41.58 1.84
C GLY A 7 103.97 42.11 0.79
N LEU A 8 104.14 41.41 -0.33
CA LEU A 8 104.97 41.83 -1.48
C LEU A 8 104.16 42.56 -2.57
N TYR A 9 102.83 42.59 -2.47
CA TYR A 9 101.98 43.26 -3.45
C TYR A 9 102.25 44.77 -3.46
N GLY A 10 102.61 45.31 -4.62
CA GLY A 10 102.97 46.72 -4.77
C GLY A 10 104.33 47.12 -4.16
N GLN A 11 105.17 46.16 -3.75
CA GLN A 11 106.55 46.45 -3.32
C GLN A 11 107.56 46.18 -4.44
N ASP A 12 108.42 47.16 -4.71
CA ASP A 12 109.61 47.01 -5.56
C ASP A 12 110.67 46.06 -4.96
N LYS A 13 110.55 45.74 -3.67
CA LYS A 13 111.59 45.06 -2.89
C LYS A 13 111.66 43.57 -3.25
N TYR A 14 112.73 43.20 -3.98
CA TYR A 14 112.96 41.89 -4.60
C TYR A 14 112.16 41.62 -5.89
N ALA A 15 111.52 42.65 -6.47
CA ALA A 15 110.90 42.51 -7.79
C ALA A 15 111.98 42.37 -8.89
N ASP A 16 111.86 41.32 -9.70
CA ASP A 16 112.85 40.88 -10.68
C ASP A 16 112.26 40.68 -12.09
N LEU A 17 111.01 41.10 -12.30
CA LEU A 17 110.32 41.15 -13.59
C LEU A 17 109.56 42.48 -13.72
N ILE A 18 109.45 42.99 -14.94
CA ILE A 18 108.59 44.13 -15.29
C ILE A 18 107.52 43.65 -16.27
N ILE A 19 106.26 44.01 -16.03
CA ILE A 19 105.17 43.88 -17.00
C ILE A 19 104.86 45.29 -17.52
N HIS A 20 105.01 45.49 -18.83
CA HIS A 20 104.56 46.70 -19.52
C HIS A 20 103.14 46.53 -20.05
N CYS A 21 102.24 47.42 -19.67
CA CYS A 21 100.83 47.38 -20.06
C CYS A 21 100.32 48.82 -20.21
N GLY A 22 99.77 49.17 -21.38
CA GLY A 22 99.21 50.50 -21.66
C GLY A 22 100.18 51.67 -21.43
N GLY A 23 101.49 51.47 -21.62
CA GLY A 23 102.53 52.48 -21.34
C GLY A 23 102.99 52.55 -19.87
N TYR A 24 102.35 51.83 -18.95
CA TYR A 24 102.78 51.72 -17.56
C TYR A 24 103.79 50.58 -17.38
N ALA A 25 104.61 50.66 -16.33
CA ALA A 25 105.56 49.63 -15.93
C ALA A 25 105.20 49.09 -14.54
N ILE A 26 104.87 47.81 -14.43
CA ILE A 26 104.51 47.15 -13.18
C ILE A 26 105.65 46.20 -12.79
N LYS A 27 106.31 46.48 -11.66
CA LYS A 27 107.34 45.59 -11.11
C LYS A 27 106.68 44.44 -10.34
N VAL A 28 107.11 43.22 -10.62
CA VAL A 28 106.60 41.98 -9.99
C VAL A 28 107.74 40.98 -9.73
N HIS A 29 107.45 40.00 -8.89
CA HIS A 29 108.35 38.92 -8.49
C HIS A 29 108.10 37.67 -9.34
N LYS A 30 109.08 37.21 -10.12
CA LYS A 30 108.99 36.03 -11.00
C LYS A 30 108.44 34.81 -10.26
N VAL A 31 109.00 34.51 -9.08
CA VAL A 31 108.61 33.35 -8.28
C VAL A 31 107.10 33.32 -7.94
N VAL A 32 106.47 34.47 -7.76
CA VAL A 32 105.03 34.57 -7.47
C VAL A 32 104.21 34.43 -8.76
N VAL A 33 104.56 35.17 -9.82
CA VAL A 33 103.77 35.17 -11.08
C VAL A 33 103.91 33.86 -11.88
N CYS A 34 105.10 33.26 -11.94
CA CYS A 34 105.31 31.97 -12.61
C CYS A 34 104.65 30.81 -11.86
N SER A 35 104.54 30.90 -10.52
CA SER A 35 103.84 29.88 -9.72
C SER A 35 102.32 29.92 -9.88
N ALA A 36 101.76 31.05 -10.33
CA ALA A 36 100.32 31.24 -10.52
C ALA A 36 99.87 31.21 -11.99
N SER A 37 100.79 31.39 -12.95
CA SER A 37 100.52 31.37 -14.39
C SER A 37 101.55 30.50 -15.13
N SER A 38 101.07 29.39 -15.71
CA SER A 38 101.89 28.54 -16.57
C SER A 38 102.31 29.25 -17.86
N VAL A 39 101.56 30.25 -18.30
CA VAL A 39 101.88 31.08 -19.48
C VAL A 39 103.06 32.00 -19.18
N ILE A 40 103.05 32.70 -18.04
CA ILE A 40 104.18 33.56 -17.62
C ILE A 40 105.43 32.72 -17.32
N ALA A 41 105.28 31.53 -16.73
CA ALA A 41 106.39 30.58 -16.60
C ALA A 41 106.98 30.21 -17.96
N ALA A 42 106.16 29.75 -18.91
CA ALA A 42 106.62 29.37 -20.25
C ALA A 42 107.28 30.51 -21.03
N MET A 43 106.81 31.76 -20.88
CA MET A 43 107.45 32.95 -21.49
C MET A 43 108.88 33.19 -20.98
N LEU A 44 109.15 32.84 -19.71
CA LEU A 44 110.43 33.10 -19.05
C LEU A 44 111.38 31.89 -19.06
N ASP A 45 110.87 30.67 -19.12
CA ASP A 45 111.68 29.44 -19.16
C ASP A 45 112.25 29.16 -20.56
N ASN A 46 111.55 29.52 -21.65
CA ASN A 46 111.93 29.16 -23.02
C ASN A 46 113.01 30.06 -23.66
N ASN A 47 113.77 30.82 -22.86
CA ASN A 47 114.85 31.71 -23.33
C ASN A 47 114.40 32.72 -24.42
N MET A 48 113.15 33.16 -24.34
CA MET A 48 112.56 34.14 -25.26
C MET A 48 113.03 35.57 -24.93
N LYS A 49 112.57 36.58 -25.69
CA LYS A 49 112.98 37.98 -25.46
C LYS A 49 112.67 38.44 -24.03
N GLU A 50 111.54 37.97 -23.53
CA GLU A 50 110.96 38.25 -22.23
C GLU A 50 111.86 37.72 -21.09
N ALA A 51 112.38 36.51 -21.28
CA ALA A 51 113.35 35.88 -20.39
C ALA A 51 114.67 36.66 -20.30
N GLN A 52 115.17 37.13 -21.45
CA GLN A 52 116.45 37.83 -21.56
C GLN A 52 116.38 39.29 -21.09
N ALA A 53 115.27 39.98 -21.37
CA ALA A 53 115.04 41.36 -20.96
C ALA A 53 114.54 41.49 -19.51
N GLY A 54 113.89 40.46 -18.96
CA GLY A 54 113.12 40.58 -17.72
C GLY A 54 111.88 41.46 -17.85
N ILE A 55 111.33 41.56 -19.07
CA ILE A 55 110.23 42.44 -19.46
C ILE A 55 109.19 41.64 -20.24
N ILE A 56 107.93 41.70 -19.82
CA ILE A 56 106.79 41.18 -20.59
C ILE A 56 105.99 42.38 -21.12
N GLU A 57 105.82 42.48 -22.42
CA GLU A 57 104.92 43.47 -23.04
C GLU A 57 103.51 42.89 -23.18
N HIS A 58 102.49 43.67 -22.83
CA HIS A 58 101.09 43.24 -22.88
C HIS A 58 100.17 44.30 -23.50
N THR A 59 99.40 43.89 -24.51
CA THR A 59 98.56 44.73 -25.36
C THR A 59 97.07 44.42 -25.29
N GLU A 60 96.68 43.22 -24.85
CA GLU A 60 95.30 42.72 -25.03
C GLU A 60 94.30 43.25 -23.99
N PHE A 61 94.76 43.47 -22.75
CA PHE A 61 93.97 44.00 -21.65
C PHE A 61 94.55 45.30 -21.09
N ASP A 62 93.67 46.11 -20.49
CA ASP A 62 94.03 47.39 -19.88
C ASP A 62 94.79 47.26 -18.55
N ILE A 63 95.37 48.39 -18.11
CA ILE A 63 96.17 48.50 -16.89
C ILE A 63 95.36 48.24 -15.60
N HIS A 64 94.02 48.36 -15.63
CA HIS A 64 93.18 48.01 -14.49
C HIS A 64 93.04 46.48 -14.40
N THR A 65 92.70 45.85 -15.51
CA THR A 65 92.55 44.39 -15.67
C THR A 65 93.85 43.65 -15.34
N MET A 66 95.00 44.16 -15.80
CA MET A 66 96.32 43.66 -15.43
C MET A 66 96.56 43.72 -13.90
N LYS A 67 96.12 44.79 -13.24
CA LYS A 67 96.22 44.91 -11.77
C LYS A 67 95.32 43.92 -11.04
N LEU A 68 94.11 43.61 -11.52
CA LEU A 68 93.24 42.57 -10.93
C LEU A 68 93.95 41.21 -10.92
N MET A 69 94.62 40.84 -12.02
CA MET A 69 95.39 39.60 -12.08
C MET A 69 96.57 39.61 -11.09
N ILE A 70 97.36 40.68 -11.07
CA ILE A 70 98.51 40.78 -10.17
C ILE A 70 98.06 40.83 -8.70
N GLU A 71 96.89 41.40 -8.40
CA GLU A 71 96.31 41.37 -7.05
C GLU A 71 95.92 39.94 -6.65
N PHE A 72 95.18 39.23 -7.49
CA PHE A 72 94.81 37.83 -7.25
C PHE A 72 96.04 36.95 -7.04
N VAL A 73 97.06 37.09 -7.88
CA VAL A 73 98.29 36.28 -7.85
C VAL A 73 99.07 36.43 -6.53
N TYR A 74 98.93 37.56 -5.82
CA TYR A 74 99.61 37.79 -4.53
C TYR A 74 98.71 37.54 -3.32
N LYS A 75 97.40 37.79 -3.44
CA LYS A 75 96.44 37.77 -2.32
C LYS A 75 95.48 36.57 -2.30
N GLY A 76 95.38 35.83 -3.41
CA GLY A 76 94.36 34.81 -3.65
C GLY A 76 92.95 35.37 -3.91
N THR A 77 92.82 36.68 -4.10
CA THR A 77 91.57 37.41 -4.38
C THR A 77 91.89 38.77 -5.01
N TYR A 78 90.93 39.38 -5.72
CA TYR A 78 91.04 40.72 -6.29
C TYR A 78 89.89 41.63 -5.83
N SER A 79 90.17 42.94 -5.79
CA SER A 79 89.25 43.96 -5.30
C SER A 79 88.47 44.57 -6.46
N VAL A 80 87.14 44.44 -6.45
CA VAL A 80 86.27 45.21 -7.36
C VAL A 80 86.14 46.63 -6.81
N THR A 81 87.05 47.52 -7.20
CA THR A 81 87.00 48.92 -6.82
C THR A 81 86.07 49.68 -7.77
N ILE A 82 84.89 50.06 -7.29
CA ILE A 82 84.11 51.13 -7.91
C ILE A 82 84.66 52.47 -7.43
N ASP A 83 84.77 53.44 -8.32
CA ASP A 83 85.17 54.83 -8.02
C ASP A 83 84.05 55.65 -7.31
N ASP A 84 83.32 55.06 -6.36
CA ASP A 84 82.39 55.74 -5.44
C ASP A 84 82.80 55.47 -3.97
N PRO A 85 83.35 56.48 -3.26
CA PRO A 85 83.77 56.33 -1.87
C PRO A 85 82.67 56.05 -0.83
N GLN A 86 81.38 56.06 -1.19
CA GLN A 86 80.28 55.84 -0.23
C GLN A 86 79.69 54.42 -0.24
N LEU A 87 79.96 53.59 -1.26
CA LEU A 87 79.22 52.35 -1.46
C LEU A 87 80.04 51.07 -1.23
N ASP A 88 79.89 50.52 -0.02
CA ASP A 88 80.45 49.24 0.42
C ASP A 88 79.75 48.04 -0.25
N LEU A 89 80.46 47.37 -1.18
CA LEU A 89 80.01 46.13 -1.83
C LEU A 89 79.64 45.00 -0.85
N THR A 90 80.14 45.02 0.38
CA THR A 90 79.76 44.03 1.42
C THR A 90 78.38 44.28 2.03
N LYS A 91 77.61 45.21 1.46
CA LYS A 91 76.15 45.35 1.63
C LYS A 91 75.35 44.58 0.56
N LEU A 92 75.91 44.36 -0.63
CA LEU A 92 75.30 43.53 -1.69
C LEU A 92 75.62 42.05 -1.47
N ASN A 93 76.83 41.72 -1.01
CA ASN A 93 77.14 40.39 -0.51
C ASN A 93 76.54 40.22 0.90
N THR A 94 75.46 39.45 1.01
CA THR A 94 74.66 39.27 2.22
C THR A 94 75.43 38.57 3.34
N LYS A 95 76.09 39.37 4.19
CA LYS A 95 76.76 38.93 5.42
C LYS A 95 75.79 38.40 6.49
N ASN A 96 75.27 37.19 6.26
CA ASN A 96 74.95 36.24 7.32
C ASN A 96 75.82 35.00 7.10
N PRO A 97 76.93 34.81 7.85
CA PRO A 97 77.58 33.51 7.96
C PRO A 97 76.67 32.60 8.80
N VAL A 98 75.64 32.03 8.17
CA VAL A 98 74.66 31.17 8.86
C VAL A 98 75.34 29.89 9.31
N SER A 99 75.40 29.68 10.62
CA SER A 99 75.79 28.41 11.24
C SER A 99 74.95 27.27 10.67
N VAL A 100 75.59 26.18 10.24
CA VAL A 100 74.88 25.04 9.65
C VAL A 100 73.92 24.40 10.66
N THR A 101 72.63 24.51 10.38
CA THR A 101 71.59 23.61 10.88
C THR A 101 70.89 22.97 9.69
N ASP A 102 70.56 21.69 9.84
CA ASP A 102 70.06 20.83 8.76
C ASP A 102 68.56 21.09 8.45
N GLU A 103 68.06 20.42 7.41
CA GLU A 103 66.68 20.39 6.90
C GLU A 103 66.20 21.64 6.12
N GLY A 104 65.66 21.42 4.92
CA GLY A 104 64.87 22.42 4.16
C GLY A 104 65.68 23.38 3.26
N GLN A 105 66.32 22.87 2.21
CA GLN A 105 67.03 23.71 1.22
C GLN A 105 66.09 24.37 0.20
N ASP A 106 65.35 25.40 0.64
CA ASP A 106 64.83 26.42 -0.27
C ASP A 106 66.00 27.17 -0.91
N ALA A 107 66.12 27.09 -2.23
CA ALA A 107 67.18 27.77 -2.96
C ALA A 107 66.97 29.30 -2.90
N ILE A 108 67.93 30.03 -2.32
CA ILE A 108 67.91 31.50 -2.26
C ILE A 108 67.95 32.05 -3.69
N LEU A 109 66.82 32.55 -4.17
CA LEU A 109 66.70 33.10 -5.53
C LEU A 109 67.28 34.52 -5.62
N PRO A 110 67.72 34.96 -6.82
CA PRO A 110 68.73 36.03 -6.92
C PRO A 110 68.22 37.47 -6.83
N ILE A 111 69.17 38.40 -6.93
CA ILE A 111 69.03 39.87 -6.84
C ILE A 111 67.86 40.40 -7.67
N ASP A 112 67.04 41.29 -7.08
CA ASP A 112 65.88 41.90 -7.74
C ASP A 112 66.32 42.81 -8.91
N ILE A 113 65.75 42.54 -10.09
CA ILE A 113 66.08 43.19 -11.37
C ILE A 113 65.89 44.72 -11.31
N LYS A 114 65.06 45.23 -10.38
CA LYS A 114 64.87 46.68 -10.14
C LYS A 114 66.17 47.42 -9.81
N GLU A 115 67.21 46.72 -9.36
CA GLU A 115 68.50 47.28 -8.95
C GLU A 115 69.64 47.03 -9.97
N PHE A 116 69.34 46.92 -11.27
CA PHE A 116 70.36 46.94 -12.34
C PHE A 116 71.01 48.33 -12.52
N THR A 117 71.76 48.70 -11.49
CA THR A 117 72.52 49.94 -11.32
C THR A 117 73.80 49.91 -12.17
N ASN A 118 74.35 51.09 -12.43
CA ASN A 118 75.67 51.20 -13.07
C ASN A 118 76.75 50.48 -12.25
N LEU A 119 76.60 50.40 -10.92
CA LEU A 119 77.44 49.61 -10.03
C LEU A 119 77.49 48.12 -10.41
N LEU A 120 76.33 47.54 -10.69
CA LEU A 120 76.22 46.12 -11.06
C LEU A 120 76.78 45.88 -12.47
N ARG A 121 76.55 46.83 -13.40
CA ARG A 121 77.19 46.87 -14.72
C ARG A 121 78.71 46.91 -14.60
N ASP A 122 79.25 47.80 -13.77
CA ASP A 122 80.69 47.95 -13.52
C ASP A 122 81.28 46.67 -12.92
N ALA A 123 80.68 46.13 -11.86
CA ALA A 123 81.13 44.88 -11.24
C ALA A 123 81.09 43.67 -12.20
N LEU A 124 80.02 43.52 -13.00
CA LEU A 124 79.93 42.47 -14.01
C LEU A 124 81.00 42.62 -15.10
N ILE A 125 81.29 43.84 -15.56
CA ILE A 125 82.42 44.13 -16.47
C ILE A 125 83.76 43.79 -15.81
N THR A 126 83.99 44.16 -14.56
CA THR A 126 85.21 43.82 -13.82
C THR A 126 85.40 42.31 -13.69
N HIS A 127 84.34 41.55 -13.38
CA HIS A 127 84.40 40.09 -13.32
C HIS A 127 84.58 39.44 -14.70
N ALA A 128 83.98 39.97 -15.77
CA ALA A 128 84.20 39.50 -17.14
C ALA A 128 85.66 39.73 -17.59
N ARG A 129 86.22 40.91 -17.32
CA ARG A 129 87.65 41.23 -17.58
C ARG A 129 88.59 40.37 -16.78
N ALA A 130 88.30 40.17 -15.48
CA ALA A 130 89.04 39.26 -14.61
C ALA A 130 89.05 37.81 -15.12
N TYR A 131 87.91 37.30 -15.60
CA TYR A 131 87.83 35.99 -16.26
C TYR A 131 88.67 35.96 -17.55
N GLY A 132 88.56 37.00 -18.39
CA GLY A 132 89.31 37.11 -19.65
C GLY A 132 90.83 37.01 -19.46
N ILE A 133 91.39 37.85 -18.59
CA ILE A 133 92.85 37.86 -18.32
C ILE A 133 93.30 36.58 -17.60
N ALA A 134 92.48 36.04 -16.69
CA ALA A 134 92.77 34.77 -16.04
C ALA A 134 92.80 33.60 -17.04
N ASN A 135 91.89 33.58 -18.02
CA ASN A 135 91.88 32.59 -19.08
C ASN A 135 93.07 32.75 -20.05
N TYR A 136 93.43 33.99 -20.40
CA TYR A 136 94.59 34.30 -21.25
C TYR A 136 95.93 33.85 -20.63
N TYR A 137 96.14 34.12 -19.33
CA TYR A 137 97.35 33.74 -18.61
C TYR A 137 97.25 32.37 -17.91
N ASN A 138 96.18 31.61 -18.10
CA ASN A 138 95.91 30.32 -17.46
C ASN A 138 96.03 30.33 -15.92
N VAL A 139 95.43 31.34 -15.28
CA VAL A 139 95.33 31.50 -13.82
C VAL A 139 94.00 30.91 -13.34
N GLU A 140 93.88 29.57 -13.40
CA GLU A 140 92.59 28.87 -13.27
C GLU A 140 91.81 29.22 -11.99
N GLY A 141 92.48 29.38 -10.84
CA GLY A 141 91.80 29.78 -9.59
C GLY A 141 91.14 31.17 -9.65
N MET A 142 91.70 32.09 -10.44
CA MET A 142 91.10 33.42 -10.67
C MET A 142 89.91 33.32 -11.64
N LYS A 143 90.06 32.47 -12.66
CA LYS A 143 89.01 32.19 -13.66
C LYS A 143 87.77 31.59 -13.00
N THR A 144 87.94 30.56 -12.16
CA THR A 144 86.82 29.97 -11.39
C THR A 144 86.18 31.01 -10.46
N MET A 145 86.98 31.80 -9.73
CA MET A 145 86.45 32.86 -8.85
C MET A 145 85.64 33.91 -9.62
N ALA A 146 86.15 34.37 -10.76
CA ALA A 146 85.46 35.33 -11.62
C ALA A 146 84.15 34.77 -12.20
N GLU A 147 84.14 33.51 -12.62
CA GLU A 147 82.96 32.83 -13.18
C GLU A 147 81.86 32.57 -12.15
N GLN A 148 82.24 32.28 -10.91
CA GLN A 148 81.34 32.16 -9.76
C GLN A 148 80.76 33.52 -9.36
N ALA A 149 81.62 34.53 -9.18
CA ALA A 149 81.19 35.88 -8.80
C ALA A 149 80.28 36.52 -9.86
N PHE A 150 80.65 36.45 -11.14
CA PHE A 150 79.79 36.88 -12.25
C PHE A 150 78.45 36.15 -12.23
N GLY A 151 78.46 34.81 -12.05
CA GLY A 151 77.24 34.01 -11.94
C GLY A 151 76.33 34.40 -10.78
N SER A 152 76.90 34.79 -9.63
CA SER A 152 76.12 35.26 -8.46
C SER A 152 75.58 36.69 -8.58
N LEU A 153 76.15 37.50 -9.47
CA LEU A 153 75.76 38.90 -9.71
C LEU A 153 74.85 39.08 -10.93
N LEU A 154 74.67 38.05 -11.77
CA LEU A 154 73.71 38.09 -12.87
C LEU A 154 72.28 38.16 -12.32
N PRO A 155 71.43 39.10 -12.80
CA PRO A 155 70.02 39.15 -12.43
C PRO A 155 69.27 37.94 -12.98
N TYR A 156 68.33 37.39 -12.21
CA TYR A 156 67.48 36.30 -12.66
C TYR A 156 66.25 36.84 -13.38
N GLY A 157 66.43 37.13 -14.68
CA GLY A 157 65.40 37.72 -15.53
C GLY A 157 65.74 39.15 -15.95
N TRP A 158 64.80 39.80 -16.63
CA TRP A 158 65.00 41.11 -17.26
C TRP A 158 63.73 41.95 -17.24
N VAL A 159 63.88 43.25 -16.96
CA VAL A 159 62.83 44.26 -17.02
C VAL A 159 63.43 45.48 -17.72
N ALA A 160 62.94 45.79 -18.92
CA ALA A 160 63.56 46.78 -19.81
C ALA A 160 63.49 48.24 -19.31
N GLU A 161 62.54 48.54 -18.40
CA GLU A 161 62.04 49.88 -18.11
C GLU A 161 63.06 50.94 -17.65
N ARG A 162 64.32 50.57 -17.34
CA ARG A 162 65.25 51.49 -16.64
C ARG A 162 66.69 51.57 -17.17
N ASN A 163 67.33 50.47 -17.61
CA ASN A 163 68.76 50.52 -17.95
C ASN A 163 69.18 49.56 -19.08
N VAL A 164 68.52 49.69 -20.23
CA VAL A 164 68.73 48.87 -21.44
C VAL A 164 70.20 48.81 -21.89
N ASN A 165 70.89 49.96 -21.90
CA ASN A 165 72.26 50.05 -22.44
C ASN A 165 73.30 49.39 -21.53
N ALA A 166 73.12 49.44 -20.20
CA ALA A 166 74.05 48.84 -19.26
C ALA A 166 74.15 47.32 -19.40
N LEU A 167 73.05 46.63 -19.76
CA LEU A 167 73.11 45.20 -20.10
C LEU A 167 73.85 44.97 -21.42
N LEU A 168 73.62 45.83 -22.44
CA LEU A 168 74.35 45.74 -23.71
C LEU A 168 75.86 45.85 -23.51
N GLU A 169 76.32 46.78 -22.66
CA GLU A 169 77.73 46.96 -22.32
C GLU A 169 78.35 45.70 -21.68
N VAL A 170 77.66 45.07 -20.72
CA VAL A 170 78.12 43.79 -20.13
C VAL A 170 78.20 42.69 -21.20
N LEU A 171 77.21 42.59 -22.09
CA LEU A 171 77.22 41.60 -23.17
C LEU A 171 78.34 41.87 -24.20
N VAL A 172 78.61 43.14 -24.53
CA VAL A 172 79.72 43.55 -25.39
C VAL A 172 81.07 43.15 -24.78
N GLU A 173 81.26 43.38 -23.49
CA GLU A 173 82.49 42.99 -22.78
C GLU A 173 82.65 41.46 -22.74
N VAL A 174 81.59 40.71 -22.39
CA VAL A 174 81.60 39.23 -22.41
C VAL A 174 81.91 38.71 -23.82
N CYS A 175 81.42 39.35 -24.88
CA CYS A 175 81.74 38.99 -26.26
C CYS A 175 83.20 39.25 -26.65
N LYS A 176 83.88 40.21 -26.01
CA LYS A 176 85.30 40.52 -26.22
C LYS A 176 86.23 39.57 -25.46
N VAL A 177 85.88 39.24 -24.22
CA VAL A 177 86.72 38.44 -23.32
C VAL A 177 86.53 36.92 -23.47
N THR A 178 85.47 36.46 -24.15
CA THR A 178 85.18 35.02 -24.35
C THR A 178 85.23 34.61 -25.82
N THR A 179 85.84 33.46 -26.09
CA THR A 179 85.85 32.87 -27.43
C THR A 179 84.50 32.23 -27.79
N ARG A 180 84.31 31.96 -29.09
CA ARG A 180 83.08 31.33 -29.57
C ARG A 180 82.97 29.90 -29.03
N GLY A 181 81.87 29.61 -28.31
CA GLY A 181 81.65 28.29 -27.69
C GLY A 181 82.24 28.13 -26.29
N ASP A 182 82.67 29.21 -25.63
CA ASP A 182 82.97 29.17 -24.19
C ASP A 182 81.71 28.72 -23.41
N GLU A 183 81.84 27.64 -22.64
CA GLU A 183 80.76 26.96 -21.92
C GLU A 183 80.34 27.67 -20.62
N THR A 184 81.05 28.74 -20.22
CA THR A 184 81.03 29.31 -18.85
C THR A 184 80.24 30.64 -18.75
N ILE A 185 80.90 31.78 -18.55
CA ILE A 185 80.33 33.14 -18.50
C ILE A 185 79.51 33.43 -19.76
N ARG A 186 80.02 33.04 -20.95
CA ARG A 186 79.33 33.23 -22.23
C ARG A 186 78.02 32.48 -22.28
N ARG A 187 77.96 31.22 -21.83
CA ARG A 187 76.70 30.45 -21.71
C ARG A 187 75.72 31.14 -20.77
N LYS A 188 76.16 31.54 -19.57
CA LYS A 188 75.35 32.27 -18.59
C LYS A 188 74.75 33.56 -19.18
N ALA A 189 75.54 34.32 -19.93
CA ALA A 189 75.09 35.51 -20.65
C ALA A 189 74.11 35.18 -21.80
N THR A 190 74.36 34.13 -22.59
CA THR A 190 73.42 33.63 -23.60
C THR A 190 72.09 33.26 -22.96
N ASP A 191 72.10 32.54 -21.85
CA ASP A 191 70.89 32.03 -21.20
C ASP A 191 70.05 33.14 -20.54
N LEU A 192 70.69 34.18 -19.99
CA LEU A 192 70.01 35.41 -19.55
C LEU A 192 69.41 36.18 -20.73
N THR A 193 70.19 36.42 -21.80
CA THR A 193 69.70 37.16 -22.98
C THR A 193 68.56 36.41 -23.69
N THR A 194 68.63 35.07 -23.70
CA THR A 194 67.58 34.18 -24.23
C THR A 194 66.32 34.18 -23.35
N HIS A 195 66.47 34.38 -22.04
CA HIS A 195 65.33 34.58 -21.15
C HIS A 195 64.70 35.96 -21.32
N ALA A 196 65.51 37.02 -21.47
CA ALA A 196 65.06 38.38 -21.76
C ALA A 196 64.23 38.47 -23.05
N LEU A 197 64.59 37.71 -24.10
CA LEU A 197 63.78 37.58 -25.33
C LEU A 197 62.33 37.12 -25.08
N GLN A 198 62.03 36.44 -23.97
CA GLN A 198 60.68 35.98 -23.64
C GLN A 198 59.79 37.10 -23.09
N HIS A 199 60.39 38.20 -22.65
CA HIS A 199 59.71 39.36 -22.04
C HIS A 199 59.66 40.59 -22.96
N LEU A 200 59.91 40.38 -24.27
CA LEU A 200 59.64 41.34 -25.34
C LEU A 200 58.14 41.65 -25.42
N HIS A 201 57.73 42.74 -24.77
CA HIS A 201 56.33 43.19 -24.70
C HIS A 201 56.14 44.67 -25.09
N THR A 202 57.21 45.46 -25.22
CA THR A 202 57.16 46.90 -25.51
C THR A 202 58.10 47.35 -26.64
N ASP A 203 57.86 48.54 -27.21
CA ASP A 203 58.72 49.14 -28.24
C ASP A 203 60.14 49.50 -27.73
N ILE A 204 60.29 49.72 -26.42
CA ILE A 204 61.59 49.94 -25.77
C ILE A 204 62.43 48.66 -25.86
N ASP A 205 61.78 47.51 -25.65
CA ASP A 205 62.40 46.19 -25.70
C ASP A 205 62.89 45.87 -27.13
N ALA A 206 62.08 46.19 -28.14
CA ALA A 206 62.45 46.05 -29.54
C ALA A 206 63.69 46.90 -29.90
N THR A 207 63.83 48.08 -29.29
CA THR A 207 64.98 48.98 -29.48
C THR A 207 66.28 48.37 -28.93
N PHE A 208 66.24 47.65 -27.80
CA PHE A 208 67.40 46.89 -27.29
C PHE A 208 67.89 45.87 -28.32
N PHE A 209 66.99 45.01 -28.80
CA PHE A 209 67.36 43.94 -29.71
C PHE A 209 67.79 44.47 -31.08
N LEU A 210 67.24 45.60 -31.54
CA LEU A 210 67.72 46.28 -32.75
C LEU A 210 69.18 46.75 -32.58
N ASN A 211 69.50 47.42 -31.47
CA ASN A 211 70.88 47.86 -31.17
C ASN A 211 71.85 46.68 -30.99
N PHE A 212 71.40 45.58 -30.37
CA PHE A 212 72.18 44.35 -30.17
C PHE A 212 72.45 43.61 -31.49
N VAL A 213 71.46 43.49 -32.37
CA VAL A 213 71.58 42.87 -33.71
C VAL A 213 72.48 43.68 -34.64
N HIS A 214 72.34 45.02 -34.62
CA HIS A 214 73.08 45.93 -35.50
C HIS A 214 74.41 46.43 -34.92
N HIS A 215 74.85 45.89 -33.77
CA HIS A 215 76.07 46.34 -33.09
C HIS A 215 77.32 46.25 -33.97
N GLU A 216 78.19 47.26 -33.92
CA GLU A 216 79.36 47.40 -34.80
C GLU A 216 80.45 46.32 -34.56
N GLU A 217 80.54 45.83 -33.32
CA GLU A 217 81.48 44.78 -32.91
C GLU A 217 81.17 43.41 -33.56
N PRO A 218 82.08 42.81 -34.35
CA PRO A 218 81.86 41.51 -34.99
C PRO A 218 81.57 40.37 -34.01
N ALA A 219 82.18 40.39 -32.82
CA ALA A 219 81.97 39.36 -31.80
C ALA A 219 80.51 39.30 -31.30
N VAL A 220 79.88 40.47 -31.14
CA VAL A 220 78.48 40.60 -30.72
C VAL A 220 77.54 40.03 -31.78
N ARG A 221 77.77 40.31 -33.07
CA ARG A 221 76.98 39.71 -34.17
C ARG A 221 77.08 38.18 -34.22
N GLY A 222 78.22 37.61 -33.83
CA GLY A 222 78.37 36.15 -33.65
C GLY A 222 77.57 35.61 -32.47
N PHE A 223 77.53 36.34 -31.35
CA PHE A 223 76.78 36.00 -30.15
C PHE A 223 75.25 36.16 -30.32
N VAL A 224 74.78 37.14 -31.08
CA VAL A 224 73.36 37.28 -31.51
C VAL A 224 72.84 35.98 -32.11
N PHE A 225 73.62 35.30 -32.97
CA PHE A 225 73.24 34.02 -33.56
C PHE A 225 73.11 32.90 -32.51
N GLU A 226 73.98 32.89 -31.49
CA GLU A 226 73.92 31.91 -30.39
C GLU A 226 72.70 32.12 -29.49
N VAL A 227 72.36 33.38 -29.18
CA VAL A 227 71.12 33.74 -28.46
C VAL A 227 69.88 33.32 -29.25
N LEU A 228 69.82 33.60 -30.55
CA LEU A 228 68.72 33.17 -31.42
C LEU A 228 68.64 31.64 -31.56
N GLN A 229 69.77 30.94 -31.62
CA GLN A 229 69.83 29.48 -31.66
C GLN A 229 69.35 28.85 -30.34
N SER A 230 69.71 29.45 -29.19
CA SER A 230 69.21 29.04 -27.87
C SER A 230 67.70 29.28 -27.75
N ALA A 231 67.21 30.46 -28.15
CA ALA A 231 65.78 30.78 -28.19
C ALA A 231 64.98 29.80 -29.05
N ALA A 232 65.44 29.50 -30.26
CA ALA A 232 64.84 28.50 -31.13
C ALA A 232 64.89 27.08 -30.52
N GLY A 233 65.95 26.76 -29.75
CA GLY A 233 66.04 25.53 -28.97
C GLY A 233 64.96 25.43 -27.88
N ARG A 234 64.81 26.48 -27.06
CA ARG A 234 63.80 26.56 -25.99
C ARG A 234 62.37 26.52 -26.55
N LEU A 235 62.09 27.24 -27.66
CA LEU A 235 60.79 27.19 -28.34
C LEU A 235 60.45 25.79 -28.87
N ARG A 236 61.43 25.07 -29.43
CA ARG A 236 61.24 23.67 -29.87
C ARG A 236 61.02 22.71 -28.69
N ALA A 237 61.65 22.94 -27.55
CA ALA A 237 61.38 22.17 -26.33
C ALA A 237 59.94 22.39 -25.87
N TYR A 238 59.55 23.65 -25.62
CA TYR A 238 58.19 24.02 -25.22
C TYR A 238 57.11 23.48 -26.17
N HIS A 239 57.34 23.52 -27.49
CA HIS A 239 56.41 22.96 -28.46
C HIS A 239 56.27 21.44 -28.35
N ARG A 240 57.36 20.68 -28.13
CA ARG A 240 57.29 19.23 -27.89
C ARG A 240 56.55 18.92 -26.60
N ASP A 241 56.83 19.66 -25.53
CA ASP A 241 56.23 19.44 -24.21
C ASP A 241 54.72 19.75 -24.24
N TYR A 242 54.33 20.81 -24.96
CA TYR A 242 52.93 21.13 -25.23
C TYR A 242 52.23 20.04 -26.06
N THR A 243 52.84 19.55 -27.14
CA THR A 243 52.29 18.45 -27.97
C THR A 243 52.15 17.16 -27.15
N ALA A 244 53.12 16.84 -26.29
CA ALA A 244 53.09 15.69 -25.40
C ALA A 244 52.05 15.84 -24.26
N LEU A 245 51.77 17.06 -23.80
CA LEU A 245 50.67 17.34 -22.89
C LEU A 245 49.31 17.21 -23.61
N SER A 246 49.16 17.79 -24.80
CA SER A 246 47.95 17.71 -25.61
C SER A 246 47.55 16.26 -25.89
N LYS A 247 48.52 15.41 -26.30
CA LYS A 247 48.27 13.99 -26.56
C LYS A 247 47.84 13.23 -25.31
N ARG A 248 48.45 13.50 -24.14
CA ARG A 248 48.04 12.87 -22.87
C ARG A 248 46.64 13.30 -22.43
N ASN A 249 46.27 14.56 -22.66
CA ASN A 249 44.92 15.04 -22.37
C ASN A 249 43.88 14.40 -23.30
N GLU A 250 44.21 14.22 -24.59
CA GLU A 250 43.39 13.51 -25.58
C GLU A 250 43.21 12.03 -25.22
N GLU A 251 44.29 11.35 -24.81
CA GLU A 251 44.25 9.97 -24.27
C GLU A 251 43.34 9.88 -23.04
N GLN A 252 43.48 10.77 -22.06
CA GLN A 252 42.63 10.80 -20.86
C GLN A 252 41.15 11.08 -21.14
N ILE A 253 40.84 11.90 -22.15
CA ILE A 253 39.45 12.15 -22.58
C ILE A 253 38.86 10.87 -23.18
N ASN A 254 39.59 10.20 -24.09
CA ASN A 254 39.14 8.95 -24.69
C ASN A 254 38.93 7.84 -23.64
N ASP A 255 39.84 7.71 -22.66
CA ASP A 255 39.69 6.78 -21.54
C ASP A 255 38.42 7.09 -20.73
N CYS A 256 38.16 8.36 -20.40
CA CYS A 256 36.96 8.77 -19.67
C CYS A 256 35.65 8.52 -20.45
N GLU A 257 35.65 8.67 -21.77
CA GLU A 257 34.50 8.32 -22.62
C GLU A 257 34.28 6.80 -22.70
N SER A 258 35.36 6.01 -22.70
CA SER A 258 35.28 4.54 -22.63
C SER A 258 34.71 4.05 -21.30
N GLU A 259 35.14 4.63 -20.17
CA GLU A 259 34.57 4.34 -18.86
C GLU A 259 33.09 4.77 -18.78
N ARG A 260 32.76 5.94 -19.32
CA ARG A 260 31.39 6.44 -19.33
C ARG A 260 30.45 5.53 -20.11
N THR A 261 30.82 5.12 -21.31
CA THR A 261 30.00 4.21 -22.13
C THR A 261 29.82 2.85 -21.47
N ALA A 262 30.89 2.28 -20.87
CA ALA A 262 30.79 1.05 -20.09
C ALA A 262 29.87 1.18 -18.85
N ARG A 263 29.84 2.33 -18.19
CA ARG A 263 28.90 2.62 -17.08
C ARG A 263 27.45 2.74 -17.59
N GLU A 264 27.21 3.45 -18.69
CA GLU A 264 25.89 3.58 -19.31
C GLU A 264 25.33 2.23 -19.77
N GLU A 265 26.17 1.32 -20.29
CA GLU A 265 25.77 -0.06 -20.59
C GLU A 265 25.44 -0.88 -19.33
N ASN A 266 26.24 -0.76 -18.27
CA ASN A 266 26.03 -1.44 -16.99
C ASN A 266 24.70 -0.99 -16.34
N ASP A 267 24.45 0.32 -16.29
CA ASP A 267 23.18 0.87 -15.80
C ASP A 267 21.98 0.42 -16.65
N ALA A 268 22.13 0.35 -17.98
CA ALA A 268 21.11 -0.21 -18.86
C ALA A 268 20.85 -1.72 -18.60
N GLN A 269 21.85 -2.49 -18.18
CA GLN A 269 21.68 -3.88 -17.74
C GLN A 269 21.00 -3.95 -16.36
N ASN A 270 21.42 -3.12 -15.42
CA ASN A 270 20.84 -3.05 -14.07
C ASN A 270 19.35 -2.66 -14.10
N VAL A 271 18.97 -1.69 -14.93
CA VAL A 271 17.55 -1.30 -15.15
C VAL A 271 16.74 -2.47 -15.72
N LYS A 272 17.28 -3.22 -16.69
CA LYS A 272 16.62 -4.42 -17.24
C LYS A 272 16.46 -5.51 -16.18
N ALA A 273 17.49 -5.76 -15.36
CA ALA A 273 17.45 -6.74 -14.26
C ALA A 273 16.43 -6.35 -13.17
N LEU A 274 16.40 -5.07 -12.78
CA LEU A 274 15.42 -4.54 -11.82
C LEU A 274 13.99 -4.63 -12.37
N ALA A 275 13.77 -4.36 -13.66
CA ALA A 275 12.46 -4.54 -14.30
C ALA A 275 12.03 -6.02 -14.29
N ALA A 276 12.93 -6.94 -14.63
CA ALA A 276 12.65 -8.39 -14.57
C ALA A 276 12.28 -8.83 -13.14
N LEU A 277 13.05 -8.41 -12.12
CA LEU A 277 12.80 -8.69 -10.72
C LEU A 277 11.47 -8.11 -10.20
N ARG A 278 11.08 -6.91 -10.65
CA ARG A 278 9.74 -6.34 -10.36
C ARG A 278 8.65 -7.27 -10.89
N THR A 279 8.67 -7.61 -12.19
CA THR A 279 7.65 -8.51 -12.75
C THR A 279 7.62 -9.89 -12.09
N LYS A 280 8.74 -10.38 -11.53
CA LYS A 280 8.77 -11.63 -10.75
C LYS A 280 8.01 -11.46 -9.43
N LYS A 281 8.30 -10.40 -8.67
CA LYS A 281 7.58 -10.08 -7.42
C LYS A 281 6.11 -9.77 -7.65
N ASP A 282 5.76 -9.10 -8.74
CA ASP A 282 4.36 -8.79 -9.08
C ASP A 282 3.55 -10.07 -9.33
N ARG A 283 4.15 -11.07 -10.00
CA ARG A 283 3.55 -12.42 -10.17
C ARG A 283 3.42 -13.17 -8.84
N GLU A 284 4.44 -13.11 -7.98
CA GLU A 284 4.43 -13.74 -6.65
C GLU A 284 3.33 -13.13 -5.75
N ILE A 285 3.20 -11.80 -5.74
CA ILE A 285 2.15 -11.08 -5.01
C ILE A 285 0.76 -11.40 -5.58
N ALA A 286 0.62 -11.52 -6.92
CA ALA A 286 -0.64 -11.91 -7.54
C ALA A 286 -1.05 -13.35 -7.17
N ALA A 287 -0.11 -14.30 -7.14
CA ALA A 287 -0.35 -15.68 -6.73
C ALA A 287 -0.80 -15.77 -5.26
N LEU A 288 -0.10 -15.09 -4.35
CA LEU A 288 -0.44 -15.04 -2.92
C LEU A 288 -1.82 -14.43 -2.65
N ARG A 289 -2.24 -13.43 -3.45
CA ARG A 289 -3.61 -12.87 -3.38
C ARG A 289 -4.67 -13.89 -3.78
N VAL A 290 -4.46 -14.61 -4.89
CA VAL A 290 -5.41 -15.65 -5.35
C VAL A 290 -5.52 -16.79 -4.33
N GLU A 291 -4.41 -17.18 -3.69
CA GLU A 291 -4.40 -18.16 -2.61
C GLU A 291 -5.18 -17.66 -1.38
N HIS A 292 -4.87 -16.47 -0.89
CA HIS A 292 -5.57 -15.83 0.23
C HIS A 292 -7.09 -15.69 -0.02
N ASP A 293 -7.49 -15.24 -1.22
CA ASP A 293 -8.91 -15.07 -1.56
C ASP A 293 -9.63 -16.42 -1.65
N ALA A 294 -8.94 -17.49 -2.09
CA ALA A 294 -9.46 -18.85 -2.03
C ALA A 294 -9.61 -19.36 -0.59
N GLU A 295 -8.69 -19.03 0.32
CA GLU A 295 -8.80 -19.35 1.75
C GLU A 295 -9.93 -18.58 2.42
N MET A 296 -10.05 -17.28 2.17
CA MET A 296 -11.15 -16.45 2.67
C MET A 296 -12.52 -16.95 2.19
N LYS A 297 -12.61 -17.45 0.95
CA LYS A 297 -13.82 -18.10 0.42
C LYS A 297 -14.13 -19.44 1.11
N LYS A 298 -13.13 -20.29 1.38
CA LYS A 298 -13.29 -21.51 2.20
C LYS A 298 -13.78 -21.15 3.61
N LEU A 299 -13.21 -20.12 4.23
CA LEU A 299 -13.57 -19.66 5.57
C LEU A 299 -15.00 -19.11 5.62
N SER A 300 -15.41 -18.30 4.62
CA SER A 300 -16.81 -17.83 4.51
C SER A 300 -17.77 -19.02 4.43
N THR A 301 -17.61 -19.90 3.43
CA THR A 301 -18.51 -21.04 3.25
C THR A 301 -18.56 -21.99 4.45
N THR A 302 -17.53 -21.99 5.31
CA THR A 302 -17.52 -22.71 6.58
C THR A 302 -18.31 -21.98 7.68
N LYS A 303 -18.17 -20.66 7.79
CA LYS A 303 -19.00 -19.80 8.67
C LYS A 303 -20.48 -19.84 8.25
N ASP A 304 -20.76 -19.77 6.96
CA ASP A 304 -22.12 -19.80 6.39
C ASP A 304 -22.83 -21.11 6.75
N LYS A 305 -22.15 -22.26 6.62
CA LYS A 305 -22.63 -23.57 7.08
C LYS A 305 -22.88 -23.61 8.60
N ALA A 306 -22.01 -23.00 9.40
CA ALA A 306 -22.20 -22.94 10.86
C ALA A 306 -23.40 -22.07 11.25
N ILE A 307 -23.61 -20.93 10.56
CA ILE A 307 -24.78 -20.06 10.74
C ILE A 307 -26.08 -20.81 10.41
N VAL A 308 -26.13 -21.51 9.27
CA VAL A 308 -27.30 -22.31 8.87
C VAL A 308 -27.59 -23.44 9.88
N LYS A 309 -26.55 -24.09 10.43
CA LYS A 309 -26.70 -25.11 11.48
C LYS A 309 -27.31 -24.51 12.76
N LEU A 310 -26.78 -23.38 13.23
CA LEU A 310 -27.30 -22.68 14.41
C LEU A 310 -28.72 -22.14 14.22
N GLN A 311 -29.06 -21.71 12.99
CA GLN A 311 -30.43 -21.34 12.62
C GLN A 311 -31.39 -22.53 12.69
N ALA A 312 -31.02 -23.68 12.11
CA ALA A 312 -31.82 -24.90 12.17
C ALA A 312 -32.00 -25.44 13.60
N GLU A 313 -30.97 -25.34 14.45
CA GLU A 313 -31.05 -25.68 15.87
C GLU A 313 -32.01 -24.76 16.63
N LYS A 314 -31.90 -23.44 16.41
CA LYS A 314 -32.80 -22.43 16.99
C LYS A 314 -34.25 -22.59 16.53
N ASP A 315 -34.49 -22.84 15.24
CA ASP A 315 -35.84 -23.02 14.71
C ASP A 315 -36.45 -24.35 15.20
N GLY A 316 -35.63 -25.39 15.39
CA GLY A 316 -36.02 -26.62 16.07
C GLY A 316 -36.44 -26.39 17.53
N GLU A 317 -35.74 -25.52 18.26
CA GLU A 317 -36.11 -25.13 19.63
C GLU A 317 -37.37 -24.27 19.69
N ILE A 318 -37.51 -23.28 18.79
CA ILE A 318 -38.73 -22.48 18.63
C ILE A 318 -39.95 -23.38 18.34
N ASN A 319 -39.78 -24.39 17.48
CA ASN A 319 -40.88 -25.29 17.15
C ASN A 319 -41.22 -26.24 18.31
N LYS A 320 -40.25 -26.70 19.11
CA LYS A 320 -40.53 -27.41 20.38
C LYS A 320 -41.37 -26.54 21.32
N LEU A 321 -40.93 -25.29 21.57
CA LEU A 321 -41.63 -24.34 22.44
C LEU A 321 -43.05 -24.01 21.93
N ARG A 322 -43.25 -23.92 20.61
CA ARG A 322 -44.59 -23.81 20.00
C ARG A 322 -45.45 -25.03 20.31
N THR A 323 -44.99 -26.25 19.99
CA THR A 323 -45.77 -27.47 20.27
C THR A 323 -46.11 -27.65 21.75
N GLN A 324 -45.22 -27.23 22.66
CA GLN A 324 -45.49 -27.19 24.09
C GLN A 324 -46.59 -26.17 24.44
N LYS A 325 -46.55 -24.97 23.88
CA LYS A 325 -47.58 -23.94 24.08
C LYS A 325 -48.92 -24.31 23.44
N ASP A 326 -48.92 -24.98 22.30
CA ASP A 326 -50.14 -25.49 21.65
C ASP A 326 -50.78 -26.59 22.51
N LEU A 327 -49.98 -27.46 23.13
CA LEU A 327 -50.45 -28.48 24.08
C LEU A 327 -51.02 -27.85 25.36
N GLU A 328 -50.37 -26.81 25.88
CA GLU A 328 -50.84 -26.03 27.04
C GLU A 328 -52.17 -25.31 26.73
N ILE A 329 -52.31 -24.72 25.54
CA ILE A 329 -53.55 -24.13 25.04
C ILE A 329 -54.64 -25.20 24.85
N ALA A 330 -54.30 -26.40 24.39
CA ALA A 330 -55.26 -27.51 24.28
C ALA A 330 -55.77 -27.96 25.65
N ASN A 331 -54.89 -28.10 26.64
CA ASN A 331 -55.27 -28.44 28.02
C ASN A 331 -56.20 -27.36 28.63
N LEU A 332 -55.85 -26.07 28.48
CA LEU A 332 -56.68 -24.96 28.94
C LEU A 332 -58.04 -24.88 28.24
N ARG A 333 -58.14 -25.33 26.98
CA ARG A 333 -59.43 -25.48 26.27
C ARG A 333 -60.28 -26.59 26.88
N VAL A 334 -59.71 -27.76 27.14
CA VAL A 334 -60.41 -28.90 27.77
C VAL A 334 -60.89 -28.54 29.17
N GLU A 335 -60.05 -27.87 29.98
CA GLU A 335 -60.42 -27.39 31.32
C GLU A 335 -61.58 -26.38 31.26
N LYS A 336 -61.49 -25.39 30.36
CA LYS A 336 -62.57 -24.42 30.13
C LYS A 336 -63.87 -25.06 29.60
N GLU A 337 -63.76 -26.10 28.78
CA GLU A 337 -64.92 -26.82 28.25
C GLU A 337 -65.58 -27.71 29.32
N ALA A 338 -64.80 -28.29 30.24
CA ALA A 338 -65.34 -28.92 31.44
C ALA A 338 -66.06 -27.91 32.35
N GLU A 339 -65.55 -26.69 32.48
CA GLU A 339 -66.21 -25.61 33.24
C GLU A 339 -67.50 -25.11 32.55
N VAL A 340 -67.52 -25.00 31.22
CA VAL A 340 -68.74 -24.69 30.44
C VAL A 340 -69.78 -25.80 30.60
N ASN A 341 -69.39 -27.07 30.57
CA ASN A 341 -70.30 -28.19 30.81
C ASN A 341 -70.89 -28.16 32.23
N LYS A 342 -70.08 -27.80 33.24
CA LYS A 342 -70.53 -27.58 34.63
C LYS A 342 -71.53 -26.43 34.74
N LEU A 343 -71.34 -25.34 33.98
CA LEU A 343 -72.30 -24.23 33.88
C LEU A 343 -73.59 -24.63 33.15
N SER A 344 -73.54 -25.52 32.14
CA SER A 344 -74.75 -26.07 31.52
C SER A 344 -75.55 -26.91 32.51
N GLY A 345 -74.90 -27.80 33.27
CA GLY A 345 -75.58 -28.59 34.29
C GLY A 345 -76.31 -27.74 35.34
N LEU A 346 -75.70 -26.61 35.76
CA LEU A 346 -76.35 -25.63 36.64
C LEU A 346 -77.52 -24.91 35.97
N LYS A 347 -77.39 -24.50 34.70
CA LYS A 347 -78.48 -23.92 33.91
C LYS A 347 -79.67 -24.89 33.78
N ASP A 348 -79.40 -26.16 33.51
CA ASP A 348 -80.44 -27.17 33.33
C ASP A 348 -81.11 -27.53 34.68
N GLN A 349 -80.37 -27.48 35.78
CA GLN A 349 -80.92 -27.54 37.15
C GLN A 349 -81.83 -26.35 37.48
N VAL A 350 -81.48 -25.13 37.05
CA VAL A 350 -82.33 -23.94 37.18
C VAL A 350 -83.58 -24.04 36.29
N LEU A 351 -83.45 -24.55 35.07
CA LEU A 351 -84.62 -24.80 34.21
C LEU A 351 -85.59 -25.80 34.84
N ALA A 352 -85.09 -26.86 35.48
CA ALA A 352 -85.92 -27.81 36.21
C ALA A 352 -86.71 -27.16 37.36
N THR A 353 -86.11 -26.25 38.13
CA THR A 353 -86.84 -25.52 39.20
C THR A 353 -87.88 -24.54 38.65
N VAL A 354 -87.61 -23.91 37.50
CA VAL A 354 -88.59 -23.05 36.80
C VAL A 354 -89.78 -23.86 36.27
N CYS A 355 -89.55 -25.06 35.72
CA CYS A 355 -90.63 -25.97 35.30
C CYS A 355 -91.49 -26.40 36.50
N ALA A 356 -90.87 -26.81 37.61
CA ALA A 356 -91.58 -27.15 38.85
C ALA A 356 -92.41 -25.98 39.41
N GLY A 357 -91.92 -24.74 39.24
CA GLY A 357 -92.68 -23.52 39.54
C GLY A 357 -93.93 -23.36 38.67
N LYS A 358 -93.80 -23.52 37.35
CA LYS A 358 -94.94 -23.45 36.42
C LYS A 358 -95.96 -24.57 36.65
N ASP A 359 -95.52 -25.79 36.98
CA ASP A 359 -96.41 -26.90 37.33
C ASP A 359 -97.16 -26.68 38.65
N SER A 360 -96.66 -25.81 39.52
CA SER A 360 -97.34 -25.33 40.73
C SER A 360 -98.42 -24.29 40.39
N GLU A 361 -98.13 -23.36 39.49
CA GLU A 361 -99.12 -22.37 39.00
C GLU A 361 -100.25 -23.02 38.18
N MET A 362 -99.93 -23.95 37.28
CA MET A 362 -100.93 -24.70 36.50
C MET A 362 -101.90 -25.47 37.40
N ARG A 363 -101.42 -26.05 38.50
CA ARG A 363 -102.28 -26.70 39.50
C ARG A 363 -103.23 -25.72 40.20
N LYS A 364 -102.75 -24.52 40.55
CA LYS A 364 -103.61 -23.45 41.13
C LYS A 364 -104.70 -22.99 40.17
N LEU A 365 -104.36 -22.83 38.88
CA LEU A 365 -105.31 -22.47 37.82
C LEU A 365 -106.40 -23.54 37.62
N CYS A 366 -106.04 -24.82 37.65
CA CYS A 366 -107.04 -25.91 37.66
C CYS A 366 -108.00 -25.79 38.85
N THR A 367 -107.49 -25.64 40.08
CA THR A 367 -108.37 -25.55 41.27
C THR A 367 -109.31 -24.34 41.24
N LEU A 368 -108.91 -23.21 40.65
CA LEU A 368 -109.79 -22.05 40.45
C LEU A 368 -110.89 -22.32 39.40
N LYS A 369 -110.53 -22.93 38.27
CA LYS A 369 -111.50 -23.31 37.22
C LYS A 369 -112.56 -24.29 37.75
N ASP A 370 -112.15 -25.24 38.58
CA ASP A 370 -113.06 -26.25 39.14
C ASP A 370 -114.00 -25.63 40.19
N GLN A 371 -113.55 -24.61 40.93
CA GLN A 371 -114.40 -23.80 41.82
C GLN A 371 -115.42 -22.94 41.04
N GLU A 372 -114.99 -22.26 39.97
CA GLU A 372 -115.89 -21.42 39.16
C GLU A 372 -116.96 -22.25 38.43
N THR A 373 -116.59 -23.44 37.92
CA THR A 373 -117.56 -24.35 37.29
C THR A 373 -118.50 -25.02 38.28
N ALA A 374 -118.10 -25.22 39.54
CA ALA A 374 -119.01 -25.62 40.61
C ALA A 374 -120.01 -24.50 40.97
N ARG A 375 -119.54 -23.25 41.03
CA ARG A 375 -120.38 -22.07 41.31
C ARG A 375 -121.50 -21.90 40.26
N LEU A 376 -121.13 -21.96 38.97
CA LEU A 376 -122.08 -21.81 37.85
C LEU A 376 -123.15 -22.93 37.82
N ARG A 377 -122.86 -24.12 38.36
CA ARG A 377 -123.86 -25.20 38.51
C ARG A 377 -124.87 -24.85 39.61
N ALA A 378 -124.41 -24.46 40.79
CA ALA A 378 -125.29 -24.07 41.90
C ALA A 378 -126.21 -22.89 41.55
N GLU A 379 -125.72 -21.94 40.75
CA GLU A 379 -126.52 -20.82 40.25
C GLU A 379 -127.62 -21.29 39.26
N LYS A 380 -127.32 -22.22 38.35
CA LYS A 380 -128.33 -22.82 37.47
C LYS A 380 -129.36 -23.67 38.21
N ASP A 381 -128.95 -24.41 39.24
CA ASP A 381 -129.87 -25.20 40.07
C ASP A 381 -130.86 -24.29 40.84
N THR A 382 -130.43 -23.10 41.26
CA THR A 382 -131.33 -22.12 41.91
C THR A 382 -132.26 -21.39 40.93
N GLU A 383 -131.87 -21.15 39.67
CA GLU A 383 -132.81 -20.72 38.61
C GLU A 383 -133.90 -21.77 38.35
N ILE A 384 -133.52 -23.05 38.24
CA ILE A 384 -134.45 -24.16 38.01
C ILE A 384 -135.45 -24.28 39.17
N ALA A 385 -134.98 -24.20 40.43
CA ALA A 385 -135.85 -24.23 41.60
C ALA A 385 -136.91 -23.09 41.61
N ASN A 386 -136.52 -21.88 41.18
CA ASN A 386 -137.46 -20.76 41.08
C ASN A 386 -138.49 -20.94 39.96
N ALA A 387 -138.11 -21.57 38.83
CA ALA A 387 -139.03 -21.87 37.73
C ALA A 387 -140.15 -22.84 38.14
N TYR A 388 -139.82 -23.89 38.91
CA TYR A 388 -140.83 -24.79 39.49
C TYR A 388 -141.76 -24.05 40.47
N ARG A 389 -141.21 -23.16 41.32
CA ARG A 389 -142.02 -22.42 42.29
C ARG A 389 -143.03 -21.47 41.64
N LEU A 390 -142.71 -20.87 40.49
CA LEU A 390 -143.67 -20.05 39.72
C LEU A 390 -144.79 -20.91 39.09
N LYS A 391 -144.46 -22.11 38.62
CA LYS A 391 -145.42 -23.04 38.01
C LYS A 391 -146.49 -23.47 39.01
N ASP A 392 -146.09 -23.89 40.21
CA ASP A 392 -147.03 -24.32 41.25
C ASP A 392 -147.94 -23.16 41.71
N GLN A 393 -147.41 -21.93 41.73
CA GLN A 393 -148.17 -20.73 42.06
C GLN A 393 -149.25 -20.37 41.01
N GLN A 394 -149.09 -20.80 39.75
CA GLN A 394 -150.13 -20.68 38.72
C GLN A 394 -151.21 -21.77 38.83
N TYR A 395 -150.84 -23.02 39.17
CA TYR A 395 -151.83 -24.09 39.37
C TYR A 395 -152.81 -23.79 40.52
N GLY A 396 -152.34 -23.19 41.61
CA GLY A 396 -153.19 -22.81 42.75
C GLY A 396 -154.31 -21.83 42.41
N ILE A 397 -154.08 -20.92 41.45
CA ILE A 397 -155.07 -19.92 41.03
C ILE A 397 -156.18 -20.56 40.17
N ILE A 398 -155.81 -21.51 39.30
CA ILE A 398 -156.74 -22.19 38.39
C ILE A 398 -157.70 -23.11 39.15
N ILE A 399 -157.23 -23.78 40.21
CA ILE A 399 -158.08 -24.64 41.06
C ILE A 399 -159.16 -23.81 41.76
N ALA A 400 -158.78 -22.69 42.40
CA ALA A 400 -159.71 -21.80 43.07
C ALA A 400 -160.78 -21.20 42.14
N GLN A 401 -160.50 -21.06 40.85
CA GLN A 401 -161.48 -20.63 39.84
C GLN A 401 -162.45 -21.74 39.41
N LYS A 402 -162.03 -23.03 39.48
CA LYS A 402 -162.88 -24.17 39.09
C LYS A 402 -163.81 -24.64 40.21
N ASP A 403 -163.38 -24.58 41.47
CA ASP A 403 -164.25 -24.92 42.60
C ASP A 403 -165.47 -23.97 42.72
N ALA A 404 -165.31 -22.71 42.28
CA ALA A 404 -166.40 -21.72 42.26
C ALA A 404 -167.50 -22.02 41.23
N GLU A 405 -167.19 -22.66 40.10
CA GLU A 405 -168.19 -23.11 39.11
C GLU A 405 -168.97 -24.33 39.61
N ILE A 406 -168.36 -25.19 40.43
CA ILE A 406 -168.94 -26.47 40.87
C ILE A 406 -170.10 -26.30 41.85
N GLU A 407 -170.06 -25.30 42.74
CA GLU A 407 -171.17 -25.02 43.65
C GLU A 407 -172.41 -24.45 42.92
N GLN A 408 -172.24 -23.65 41.86
CA GLN A 408 -173.38 -23.14 41.09
C GLN A 408 -174.13 -24.23 40.31
N ILE A 409 -173.47 -25.36 40.01
CA ILE A 409 -174.07 -26.46 39.24
C ILE A 409 -174.88 -27.42 40.14
N LYS A 410 -174.60 -27.51 41.45
CA LYS A 410 -175.32 -28.41 42.37
C LYS A 410 -176.74 -27.94 42.74
N ALA A 411 -177.06 -26.66 42.53
CA ALA A 411 -178.34 -26.07 42.97
C ALA A 411 -179.52 -26.31 42.00
N ALA A 412 -179.29 -26.89 40.81
CA ALA A 412 -180.23 -26.77 39.67
C ALA A 412 -180.84 -28.08 39.14
N SER A 413 -180.43 -29.26 39.59
CA SER A 413 -180.80 -30.54 38.95
C SER A 413 -181.24 -31.66 39.92
N ALA A 414 -181.85 -31.30 41.06
CA ALA A 414 -182.48 -32.24 41.99
C ALA A 414 -183.97 -32.53 41.69
N ALA A 415 -184.34 -32.67 40.40
CA ALA A 415 -185.64 -33.16 39.95
C ALA A 415 -185.56 -33.75 38.53
N GLN A 416 -186.37 -34.79 38.28
CA GLN A 416 -186.61 -35.45 36.98
C GLN A 416 -185.44 -36.27 36.35
N THR A 417 -185.47 -37.61 36.21
CA THR A 417 -186.08 -38.76 36.95
C THR A 417 -185.72 -40.09 36.25
N GLU A 418 -185.83 -41.21 36.98
CA GLU A 418 -186.28 -42.56 36.53
C GLU A 418 -185.67 -43.32 35.30
N THR A 419 -185.15 -44.52 35.60
CA THR A 419 -185.33 -45.84 34.88
C THR A 419 -184.58 -46.15 33.56
N ASP A 420 -184.21 -47.40 33.13
CA ASP A 420 -184.08 -48.79 33.68
C ASP A 420 -183.38 -49.74 32.63
N LYS A 421 -182.95 -51.02 32.82
CA LYS A 421 -182.38 -51.87 33.92
C LYS A 421 -181.88 -53.26 33.39
N THR A 422 -180.73 -53.79 33.86
CA THR A 422 -180.25 -55.23 33.79
C THR A 422 -179.81 -55.81 32.40
N LYS A 423 -179.01 -56.91 32.19
CA LYS A 423 -178.66 -58.24 32.84
C LYS A 423 -177.36 -58.86 32.13
N VAL A 424 -176.71 -60.06 32.27
CA VAL A 424 -176.83 -61.45 32.87
C VAL A 424 -175.43 -62.00 33.43
N ARG A 425 -174.94 -63.27 33.16
CA ARG A 425 -173.78 -63.99 33.84
C ARG A 425 -173.11 -65.26 33.11
N GLU A 426 -171.97 -65.83 33.61
CA GLU A 426 -171.20 -67.17 33.41
C GLU A 426 -170.37 -67.54 32.09
N LEU A 427 -169.44 -68.55 31.84
CA LEU A 427 -168.27 -69.41 32.42
C LEU A 427 -167.71 -70.48 31.34
N GLU A 428 -166.62 -71.35 31.29
CA GLU A 428 -165.17 -71.59 31.78
C GLU A 428 -164.43 -72.88 31.12
N TYR A 429 -163.06 -73.09 31.21
CA TYR A 429 -162.20 -74.38 31.29
C TYR A 429 -161.01 -74.84 30.27
N GLU A 430 -160.19 -75.92 30.53
CA GLU A 430 -158.71 -76.20 30.14
C GLU A 430 -158.16 -77.70 29.89
N SER A 431 -156.97 -77.99 29.24
CA SER A 431 -156.43 -79.39 28.89
C SER A 431 -154.85 -79.69 28.71
N LYS A 432 -154.39 -80.99 28.51
CA LYS A 432 -152.98 -81.60 28.69
C LYS A 432 -152.60 -82.79 27.67
N ARG A 433 -151.47 -83.59 27.50
CA ARG A 433 -150.02 -83.87 27.99
C ARG A 433 -149.19 -84.88 27.03
N VAL A 434 -147.90 -85.35 27.28
CA VAL A 434 -146.97 -86.17 26.34
C VAL A 434 -145.86 -87.19 26.94
N THR A 435 -145.06 -87.98 26.14
CA THR A 435 -144.12 -89.17 26.51
C THR A 435 -142.84 -89.51 25.58
N ILE A 436 -141.93 -90.53 25.86
CA ILE A 436 -140.58 -90.90 25.18
C ILE A 436 -140.16 -92.45 25.15
N PHE A 437 -139.36 -92.96 24.14
CA PHE A 437 -138.37 -94.13 24.15
C PHE A 437 -137.55 -94.28 22.79
N GLY A 438 -136.49 -95.09 22.47
CA GLY A 438 -135.35 -95.81 23.16
C GLY A 438 -134.63 -97.01 22.40
N GLU A 439 -133.26 -97.13 22.41
CA GLU A 439 -132.30 -98.31 22.20
C GLU A 439 -132.11 -99.06 20.79
N SER A 440 -131.13 -99.97 20.41
CA SER A 440 -129.84 -100.60 20.93
C SER A 440 -128.97 -101.46 19.87
N LEU A 441 -127.77 -102.03 20.26
CA LEU A 441 -126.91 -103.18 19.70
C LEU A 441 -126.13 -103.06 18.32
N LEU A 442 -125.18 -103.92 17.77
CA LEU A 442 -124.39 -105.19 18.07
C LEU A 442 -123.16 -105.46 17.06
N ALA A 443 -122.09 -106.28 17.36
CA ALA A 443 -121.13 -106.95 16.40
C ALA A 443 -120.08 -108.00 16.99
N PHE A 444 -119.95 -109.27 16.48
CA PHE A 444 -118.83 -110.25 16.76
C PHE A 444 -118.82 -111.53 15.86
N LEU A 445 -117.66 -112.23 15.69
CA LEU A 445 -117.38 -113.50 14.93
C LEU A 445 -117.56 -113.47 13.38
N LEU A 446 -116.82 -114.17 12.49
CA LEU A 446 -115.54 -114.95 12.49
C LEU A 446 -114.58 -114.31 11.44
N GLU A 447 -113.25 -114.47 11.36
CA GLU A 447 -112.27 -115.59 11.50
C GLU A 447 -112.08 -116.53 10.26
N VAL A 448 -110.85 -116.50 9.69
CA VAL A 448 -110.14 -117.58 8.92
C VAL A 448 -110.79 -118.05 7.58
N LYS A 449 -110.14 -118.05 6.39
CA LYS A 449 -108.75 -118.44 6.09
C LYS A 449 -108.19 -117.89 4.74
N MET A 450 -106.94 -117.41 4.78
CA MET A 450 -105.88 -117.43 3.73
C MET A 450 -106.08 -116.80 2.32
N SER A 451 -104.94 -116.27 1.83
CA SER A 451 -104.49 -115.99 0.46
C SER A 451 -105.00 -116.96 -0.63
N CYS A 452 -105.06 -116.60 -1.92
CA CYS A 452 -103.94 -116.05 -2.70
C CYS A 452 -104.32 -115.47 -4.09
N VAL A 453 -103.42 -114.62 -4.63
CA VAL A 453 -102.92 -114.55 -6.02
C VAL A 453 -103.88 -114.59 -7.26
N GLN A 454 -103.63 -113.61 -8.15
CA GLN A 454 -103.84 -113.55 -9.63
C GLN A 454 -105.17 -113.07 -10.27
N GLU A 455 -104.94 -112.13 -11.20
CA GLU A 455 -105.48 -111.97 -12.57
C GLU A 455 -106.93 -111.57 -12.91
N MET A 456 -106.97 -110.32 -13.44
CA MET A 456 -107.46 -109.94 -14.78
C MET A 456 -108.95 -109.83 -15.14
N HIS A 457 -109.17 -108.69 -15.82
CA HIS A 457 -110.01 -108.47 -17.01
C HIS A 457 -111.52 -108.17 -16.89
N VAL A 458 -111.79 -106.85 -16.93
CA VAL A 458 -112.42 -106.16 -18.08
C VAL A 458 -113.91 -106.40 -18.38
N SER A 459 -114.64 -105.27 -18.50
CA SER A 459 -115.93 -105.07 -19.18
C SER A 459 -117.20 -105.68 -18.54
N ASN A 460 -118.38 -105.04 -18.54
CA ASN A 460 -118.80 -103.66 -18.85
C ASN A 460 -120.28 -103.47 -18.39
N LEU A 461 -120.86 -102.27 -18.58
CA LEU A 461 -122.30 -101.98 -18.74
C LEU A 461 -123.28 -102.10 -17.53
N ALA A 462 -123.52 -100.93 -16.93
CA ALA A 462 -124.81 -100.19 -16.98
C ALA A 462 -126.01 -100.46 -16.03
N HIS A 463 -126.41 -99.37 -15.34
CA HIS A 463 -127.77 -98.91 -14.96
C HIS A 463 -128.62 -99.67 -13.89
N GLY A 464 -129.29 -98.91 -13.00
CA GLY A 464 -130.31 -99.42 -12.06
C GLY A 464 -130.65 -98.49 -10.86
N GLU A 465 -131.78 -97.79 -10.92
CA GLU A 465 -132.35 -96.75 -10.02
C GLU A 465 -132.52 -96.98 -8.48
N SER A 466 -132.86 -95.88 -7.78
CA SER A 466 -133.98 -95.72 -6.79
C SER A 466 -133.79 -95.57 -5.23
N HIS A 467 -134.16 -94.36 -4.74
CA HIS A 467 -135.03 -94.03 -3.57
C HIS A 467 -134.62 -94.04 -2.04
N ARG A 468 -134.43 -92.83 -1.47
CA ARG A 468 -135.03 -92.18 -0.24
C ARG A 468 -134.88 -92.69 1.25
N ARG A 469 -134.30 -91.79 2.10
CA ARG A 469 -134.80 -91.20 3.41
C ARG A 469 -134.83 -92.07 4.72
N LEU A 470 -134.87 -91.58 6.00
CA LEU A 470 -134.92 -90.24 6.69
C LEU A 470 -134.60 -90.27 8.25
N ARG A 471 -133.81 -89.30 8.82
CA ARG A 471 -133.84 -88.62 10.18
C ARG A 471 -133.97 -89.47 11.50
N PRO A 472 -134.03 -88.94 12.77
CA PRO A 472 -134.05 -87.57 13.39
C PRO A 472 -132.99 -87.37 14.56
N ARG A 473 -132.94 -86.39 15.51
CA ARG A 473 -133.34 -84.95 15.69
C ARG A 473 -132.52 -84.23 16.83
N ASP A 474 -132.68 -82.90 16.87
CA ASP A 474 -132.28 -81.79 17.80
C ASP A 474 -132.63 -81.94 19.31
N PRO A 475 -132.15 -81.06 20.24
CA PRO A 475 -132.09 -79.56 20.18
C PRO A 475 -130.90 -78.92 19.39
N MET A 476 -130.84 -77.64 18.97
CA MET A 476 -131.48 -76.33 19.31
C MET A 476 -131.01 -75.70 20.64
N TRP A 477 -130.89 -74.36 20.84
CA TRP A 477 -130.74 -73.12 20.03
C TRP A 477 -130.34 -71.98 21.03
N ALA A 478 -130.18 -70.67 20.79
CA ALA A 478 -130.50 -69.65 19.76
C ALA A 478 -129.68 -68.36 20.07
N LEU A 479 -129.59 -67.24 19.32
CA LEU A 479 -129.67 -66.81 17.90
C LEU A 479 -129.21 -65.29 17.88
N GLN A 480 -128.74 -64.59 16.83
CA GLN A 480 -127.95 -64.95 15.64
C GLN A 480 -127.55 -63.68 14.80
N ASN A 481 -126.27 -63.25 14.83
CA ASN A 481 -125.47 -62.76 13.66
C ASN A 481 -125.76 -61.37 12.99
N SER A 482 -124.93 -60.76 12.12
CA SER A 482 -123.47 -60.83 11.77
C SER A 482 -123.04 -59.85 10.63
N PHE A 483 -121.71 -59.75 10.32
CA PHE A 483 -121.10 -59.47 8.98
C PHE A 483 -121.15 -58.03 8.39
N GLU A 484 -120.30 -57.54 7.46
CA GLU A 484 -118.95 -57.93 6.91
C GLU A 484 -118.26 -56.74 6.17
N ALA A 485 -116.97 -56.88 5.79
CA ALA A 485 -116.13 -56.43 4.62
C ALA A 485 -116.55 -55.26 3.63
N ASP A 486 -115.76 -54.68 2.69
CA ASP A 486 -114.32 -54.75 2.30
C ASP A 486 -113.84 -53.65 1.27
N LEU A 487 -112.52 -53.62 0.95
CA LEU A 487 -111.80 -53.29 -0.33
C LEU A 487 -111.71 -51.89 -1.06
N ASN A 488 -110.47 -51.64 -1.58
CA ASN A 488 -110.04 -50.99 -2.88
C ASN A 488 -110.24 -49.47 -3.20
N ALA A 489 -109.58 -48.83 -4.20
CA ALA A 489 -108.24 -48.92 -4.86
C ALA A 489 -108.06 -47.83 -5.99
N GLY A 490 -106.83 -47.57 -6.49
CA GLY A 490 -106.51 -46.68 -7.66
C GLY A 490 -105.97 -45.28 -7.28
N GLU A 491 -104.88 -44.72 -7.83
CA GLU A 491 -104.52 -44.37 -9.24
C GLU A 491 -105.36 -43.22 -9.83
N THR A 492 -104.81 -42.16 -10.47
CA THR A 492 -103.41 -41.83 -10.91
C THR A 492 -102.99 -40.43 -10.51
#